data_AF-A0AAD6VHH2-F1
#
_entry.id   AF-A0AAD6VHH2-F1
#
_cell.length_a   1.000
_cell.length_b   1.000
_cell.length_c   1.000
_cell.angle_alpha   90.00
_cell.angle_beta   90.00
_cell.angle_gamma   90.00
#
_symmetry.space_group_name_H-M   'P 1'
#
loop_
_entity.id
_entity.type
_entity.pdbx_description
1 polymer ?
#
loop_
_entity_poly.entity_id
_entity_poly.type
_entity_poly.pdbx_seq_one_letter_code
_entity_poly.pdbx_strand_id
1 'polypeptide(L)'
;MKITELVVRSGDCNLLLAADGPTYWFHTEHERIEERGWGCLDPESPISGLCTDLVATCIVFVFQCRATRRTTLCHVVSKTDIAVFEEQMRYVTKEDPHSQVDIVVFQGCVYGNTGEVPSKILQEDSMWVSQTLEHIRNKRTSCHASAYPKPLGYGVVLVDKLSGDVIIPMPPTTEPAPQFLSCINTWPPTPTMLIERQIVDEFYRIQSTASYIRSKYRIIPCFQVYDGTRKLVIPPSSDDTREIFRIATMHPNFPHFEHIQQSDLDICNRVVPTIEMPGYIKHLPELIRKAGGFCEVAGCRKFTIQTCSMCKGAHYCNKNHQEEHWAEHKTWCKSHRYKPGG
;
A
#
# COMPACT_ATOMS: atom_id res chain seq x y z
N MET A 1 -14.92 16.86 9.15
CA MET A 1 -13.96 15.91 9.72
C MET A 1 -13.32 16.46 10.98
N LYS A 2 -13.50 15.84 12.15
CA LYS A 2 -12.73 16.12 13.36
C LYS A 2 -11.54 15.16 13.43
N ILE A 3 -10.38 15.65 13.88
CA ILE A 3 -9.20 14.83 14.17
C ILE A 3 -9.10 14.69 15.69
N THR A 4 -9.01 13.46 16.18
CA THR A 4 -8.88 13.16 17.61
C THR A 4 -7.60 12.36 17.86
N GLU A 5 -6.66 12.94 18.60
CA GLU A 5 -5.53 12.21 19.17
C GLU A 5 -6.03 11.45 20.41
N LEU A 6 -6.06 10.11 20.35
CA LEU A 6 -6.50 9.26 21.44
C LEU A 6 -5.27 8.65 22.12
N VAL A 7 -4.98 9.05 23.36
CA VAL A 7 -3.94 8.39 24.15
C VAL A 7 -4.46 7.03 24.57
N VAL A 8 -3.85 5.97 24.05
CA VAL A 8 -4.27 4.60 24.33
C VAL A 8 -3.47 4.10 25.53
N ARG A 9 -4.12 3.85 26.67
CA ARG A 9 -3.46 3.25 27.84
C ARG A 9 -3.66 1.75 27.86
N SER A 10 -2.69 1.03 28.42
CA SER A 10 -2.83 -0.40 28.72
C SER A 10 -4.09 -0.63 29.58
N GLY A 11 -5.09 -1.32 29.02
CA GLY A 11 -6.36 -1.65 29.68
C GLY A 11 -7.61 -0.90 29.17
N ASP A 12 -7.47 0.18 28.39
CA ASP A 12 -8.62 1.00 27.94
C ASP A 12 -9.34 0.44 26.72
N CYS A 13 -8.80 -0.58 26.07
CA CYS A 13 -9.48 -1.29 24.99
C CYS A 13 -9.23 -2.80 25.13
N ASN A 14 -9.88 -3.63 24.30
CA ASN A 14 -9.55 -5.05 24.12
C ASN A 14 -8.16 -5.22 23.44
N LEU A 15 -7.17 -4.52 23.95
CA LEU A 15 -5.78 -4.46 23.54
C LEU A 15 -5.04 -5.53 24.32
N LEU A 16 -4.94 -6.71 23.72
CA LEU A 16 -4.08 -7.75 24.24
C LEU A 16 -2.64 -7.44 23.82
N LEU A 17 -1.80 -7.12 24.80
CA LEU A 17 -0.36 -7.05 24.60
C LEU A 17 0.12 -8.43 24.16
N ALA A 18 0.82 -8.50 23.02
CA ALA A 18 1.60 -9.69 22.69
C ALA A 18 2.70 -9.84 23.76
N ALA A 19 3.09 -11.08 24.07
CA ALA A 19 4.11 -11.35 25.09
C ALA A 19 5.47 -10.67 24.83
N ASP A 20 5.68 -10.19 23.59
CA ASP A 20 6.97 -9.73 23.08
C ASP A 20 7.02 -8.21 22.80
N GLY A 21 5.97 -7.44 23.17
CA GLY A 21 5.95 -5.97 23.03
C GLY A 21 4.54 -5.37 22.92
N PRO A 22 4.39 -4.03 23.00
CA PRO A 22 3.09 -3.37 22.98
C PRO A 22 2.52 -3.38 21.55
N THR A 23 1.85 -4.46 21.23
CA THR A 23 1.04 -4.58 20.01
C THR A 23 -0.36 -4.09 20.32
N TYR A 24 -0.87 -3.20 19.47
CA TYR A 24 -2.19 -2.64 19.63
C TYR A 24 -3.13 -3.21 18.57
N TRP A 25 -4.16 -3.91 19.03
CA TRP A 25 -5.24 -4.48 18.22
C TRP A 25 -6.45 -3.55 18.25
N PHE A 26 -6.93 -3.15 17.08
CA PHE A 26 -8.22 -2.47 16.95
C PHE A 26 -9.30 -3.40 16.41
N HIS A 27 -10.53 -3.08 16.79
CA HIS A 27 -11.76 -3.81 16.47
C HIS A 27 -11.82 -4.35 15.04
N THR A 28 -12.34 -5.57 14.90
CA THR A 28 -12.58 -6.33 13.65
C THR A 28 -13.52 -5.65 12.66
N GLU A 29 -14.03 -4.47 13.00
CA GLU A 29 -14.98 -3.74 12.20
C GLU A 29 -14.31 -2.72 11.27
N HIS A 30 -12.99 -2.59 11.28
CA HIS A 30 -12.28 -1.72 10.34
C HIS A 30 -11.60 -2.55 9.25
N GLU A 31 -11.71 -2.09 8.00
CA GLU A 31 -10.92 -2.63 6.91
C GLU A 31 -9.58 -1.88 6.84
N ARG A 32 -8.49 -2.63 6.80
CA ARG A 32 -7.18 -2.02 6.62
C ARG A 32 -6.92 -1.75 5.16
N ILE A 33 -6.36 -0.58 4.89
CA ILE A 33 -5.83 -0.18 3.61
C ILE A 33 -4.31 -0.35 3.62
N GLU A 34 -3.81 -1.20 2.73
CA GLU A 34 -2.39 -1.45 2.52
C GLU A 34 -1.66 -0.23 1.93
N GLU A 35 -0.34 -0.17 2.09
CA GLU A 35 0.47 0.83 1.38
C GLU A 35 0.30 0.68 -0.13
N ARG A 36 0.18 1.82 -0.83
CA ARG A 36 -0.14 1.89 -2.27
C ARG A 36 -1.53 1.32 -2.57
N GLY A 37 -2.39 1.35 -1.56
CA GLY A 37 -3.79 0.97 -1.61
C GLY A 37 -4.72 2.15 -1.28
N TRP A 38 -5.97 2.02 -1.69
CA TRP A 38 -7.05 2.89 -1.24
C TRP A 38 -8.36 2.14 -1.06
N GLY A 39 -9.19 2.62 -0.14
CA GLY A 39 -10.48 2.02 0.18
C GLY A 39 -11.62 3.02 0.19
N CYS A 40 -12.79 2.52 -0.17
CA CYS A 40 -14.07 3.22 -0.17
C CYS A 40 -14.91 2.89 1.05
N LEU A 41 -15.65 3.87 1.53
CA LEU A 41 -16.63 3.70 2.59
C LEU A 41 -17.87 4.52 2.26
N ASP A 42 -19.03 3.90 2.37
CA ASP A 42 -20.34 4.53 2.23
C ASP A 42 -21.24 4.16 3.41
N PRO A 43 -22.44 4.75 3.52
CA PRO A 43 -23.35 4.45 4.63
C PRO A 43 -23.82 2.99 4.71
N GLU A 44 -23.78 2.26 3.59
CA GLU A 44 -24.27 0.88 3.46
C GLU A 44 -23.16 -0.15 3.69
N SER A 45 -21.91 0.30 3.76
CA SER A 45 -20.73 -0.55 3.96
C SER A 45 -20.90 -1.39 5.22
N PRO A 46 -20.59 -2.71 5.20
CA PRO A 46 -20.83 -3.61 6.33
C PRO A 46 -19.85 -3.40 7.50
N ILE A 47 -18.76 -2.67 7.27
CA ILE A 47 -17.71 -2.37 8.24
C ILE A 47 -17.96 -1.02 8.94
N SER A 48 -17.37 -0.81 10.11
CA SER A 48 -17.49 0.42 10.90
C SER A 48 -16.47 1.50 10.52
N GLY A 49 -15.44 1.18 9.74
CA GLY A 49 -14.47 2.20 9.32
C GLY A 49 -13.34 1.67 8.45
N LEU A 50 -12.42 2.56 8.09
CA LEU A 50 -11.16 2.23 7.42
C LEU A 50 -9.98 2.51 8.35
N CYS A 51 -8.90 1.76 8.21
CA CYS A 51 -7.67 2.06 8.94
C CYS A 51 -6.43 1.85 8.08
N THR A 52 -5.32 2.46 8.49
CA THR A 52 -4.00 2.17 7.96
C THR A 52 -2.96 2.32 9.07
N ASP A 53 -1.84 1.62 8.89
CA ASP A 53 -0.67 1.64 9.77
C ASP A 53 0.58 1.99 8.95
N LEU A 54 1.74 2.04 9.62
CA LEU A 54 3.05 2.29 9.00
C LEU A 54 3.15 3.59 8.19
N VAL A 55 2.34 4.59 8.52
CA VAL A 55 2.35 5.89 7.83
C VAL A 55 3.70 6.61 7.95
N ALA A 56 4.59 6.19 8.85
CA ALA A 56 5.91 6.78 9.05
C ALA A 56 6.73 6.95 7.75
N THR A 57 6.58 6.07 6.75
CA THR A 57 7.29 6.14 5.47
C THR A 57 6.44 6.67 4.31
N CYS A 58 5.18 7.05 4.59
CA CYS A 58 4.17 7.26 3.57
C CYS A 58 3.31 8.50 3.86
N ILE A 59 2.32 8.71 2.99
CA ILE A 59 1.36 9.82 3.04
C ILE A 59 -0.04 9.21 3.04
N VAL A 60 -0.91 9.68 3.93
CA VAL A 60 -2.32 9.26 3.97
C VAL A 60 -3.22 10.41 3.62
N PHE A 61 -4.12 10.19 2.67
CA PHE A 61 -5.20 11.11 2.36
C PHE A 61 -6.53 10.51 2.83
N VAL A 62 -7.31 11.30 3.54
CA VAL A 62 -8.70 10.97 3.89
C VAL A 62 -9.60 11.98 3.20
N PHE A 63 -10.51 11.51 2.36
CA PHE A 63 -11.51 12.33 1.68
C PHE A 63 -12.87 12.04 2.29
N GLN A 64 -13.63 13.06 2.65
CA GLN A 64 -14.99 12.89 3.17
C GLN A 64 -15.93 13.91 2.55
N CYS A 65 -17.08 13.45 2.07
CA CYS A 65 -18.18 14.33 1.69
C CYS A 65 -19.35 14.18 2.68
N ARG A 66 -19.69 15.26 3.39
CA ARG A 66 -20.77 15.23 4.40
C ARG A 66 -22.14 15.01 3.79
N ALA A 67 -22.38 15.53 2.58
CA ALA A 67 -23.66 15.42 1.90
C ALA A 67 -23.99 13.96 1.54
N THR A 68 -23.01 13.21 1.07
CA THR A 68 -23.16 11.80 0.67
C THR A 68 -22.84 10.82 1.81
N ARG A 69 -22.18 11.30 2.87
CA ARG A 69 -21.58 10.49 3.95
C ARG A 69 -20.64 9.40 3.42
N ARG A 70 -19.99 9.66 2.28
CA ARG A 70 -18.95 8.80 1.73
C ARG A 70 -17.58 9.27 2.15
N THR A 71 -16.72 8.30 2.42
CA THR A 71 -15.35 8.52 2.87
C THR A 71 -14.42 7.62 2.08
N THR A 72 -13.20 8.08 1.80
CA THR A 72 -12.14 7.23 1.29
C THR A 72 -10.86 7.45 2.09
N LEU A 73 -10.03 6.42 2.16
CA LEU A 73 -8.71 6.45 2.77
C LEU A 73 -7.71 5.94 1.72
N CYS A 74 -6.72 6.75 1.39
CA CYS A 74 -5.62 6.40 0.50
C CYS A 74 -4.32 6.36 1.29
N HIS A 75 -3.60 5.24 1.22
CA HIS A 75 -2.27 5.11 1.78
C HIS A 75 -1.27 5.06 0.63
N VAL A 76 -0.53 6.16 0.43
CA VAL A 76 0.23 6.42 -0.79
C VAL A 76 1.66 6.84 -0.48
N VAL A 77 2.51 6.77 -1.48
CA VAL A 77 3.85 7.37 -1.46
C VAL A 77 3.85 8.64 -2.31
N SER A 78 4.87 9.48 -2.16
CA SER A 78 5.03 10.62 -3.08
C SER A 78 5.19 10.13 -4.52
N LYS A 79 4.81 10.97 -5.48
CA LYS A 79 4.74 10.63 -6.92
C LYS A 79 3.66 9.61 -7.29
N THR A 80 2.69 9.37 -6.41
CA THR A 80 1.47 8.62 -6.78
C THR A 80 0.70 9.36 -7.87
N ASP A 81 0.07 8.61 -8.79
CA ASP A 81 -0.75 9.18 -9.86
C ASP A 81 -1.87 10.08 -9.28
N ILE A 82 -1.92 11.34 -9.71
CA ILE A 82 -2.94 12.28 -9.26
C ILE A 82 -4.35 11.85 -9.70
N ALA A 83 -4.46 11.08 -10.79
CA ALA A 83 -5.75 10.55 -11.27
C ALA A 83 -6.47 9.71 -10.21
N VAL A 84 -5.73 9.06 -9.30
CA VAL A 84 -6.31 8.30 -8.18
C VAL A 84 -7.11 9.22 -7.26
N PHE A 85 -6.62 10.43 -6.97
CA PHE A 85 -7.33 11.40 -6.13
C PHE A 85 -8.57 11.97 -6.84
N GLU A 86 -8.51 12.14 -8.17
CA GLU A 86 -9.69 12.55 -8.94
C GLU A 86 -10.79 11.48 -8.91
N GLU A 87 -10.42 10.20 -8.92
CA GLU A 87 -11.34 9.08 -8.72
C GLU A 87 -11.95 9.08 -7.31
N GLN A 88 -11.14 9.29 -6.27
CA GLN A 88 -11.64 9.40 -4.89
C GLN A 88 -12.66 10.53 -4.76
N MET A 89 -12.35 11.69 -5.32
CA MET A 89 -13.23 12.86 -5.31
C MET A 89 -14.56 12.57 -6.00
N ARG A 90 -14.55 11.90 -7.17
CA ARG A 90 -15.78 11.48 -7.86
C ARG A 90 -16.59 10.51 -7.02
N TYR A 91 -15.93 9.53 -6.39
CA TYR A 91 -16.59 8.56 -5.52
C TYR A 91 -17.29 9.23 -4.34
N VAL A 92 -16.57 10.05 -3.55
CA VAL A 92 -17.14 10.65 -2.34
C VAL A 92 -18.26 11.64 -2.66
N THR A 93 -18.21 12.30 -3.82
CA THR A 93 -19.23 13.29 -4.21
C THR A 93 -20.40 12.70 -5.00
N LYS A 94 -20.40 11.39 -5.31
CA LYS A 94 -21.36 10.80 -6.27
C LYS A 94 -21.40 11.60 -7.58
N GLU A 95 -20.21 12.02 -8.04
CA GLU A 95 -20.00 12.85 -9.22
C GLU A 95 -20.58 14.27 -9.18
N ASP A 96 -21.23 14.70 -8.09
CA ASP A 96 -21.76 16.08 -7.97
C ASP A 96 -20.61 17.09 -7.80
N PRO A 97 -20.35 17.99 -8.77
CA PRO A 97 -19.26 18.99 -8.73
C PRO A 97 -19.39 20.04 -7.62
N HIS A 98 -20.57 20.21 -7.03
CA HIS A 98 -20.85 21.25 -6.03
C HIS A 98 -20.75 20.77 -4.59
N SER A 99 -20.79 19.45 -4.38
CA SER A 99 -20.61 18.85 -3.06
C SER A 99 -19.28 19.26 -2.41
N GLN A 100 -19.36 19.69 -1.15
CA GLN A 100 -18.19 20.03 -0.35
C GLN A 100 -17.45 18.75 0.07
N VAL A 101 -16.13 18.76 -0.10
CA VAL A 101 -15.23 17.69 0.36
C VAL A 101 -14.25 18.22 1.40
N ASP A 102 -14.21 17.55 2.55
CA ASP A 102 -13.19 17.72 3.58
C ASP A 102 -12.03 16.75 3.25
N ILE A 103 -10.81 17.27 3.10
CA ILE A 103 -9.60 16.48 2.86
C ILE A 103 -8.63 16.68 4.02
N VAL A 104 -8.18 15.59 4.62
CA VAL A 104 -7.11 15.59 5.62
C VAL A 104 -5.93 14.78 5.11
N VAL A 105 -4.73 15.36 5.22
CA VAL A 105 -3.48 14.72 4.81
C VAL A 105 -2.60 14.47 6.01
N PHE A 106 -2.11 13.25 6.17
CA PHE A 106 -1.11 12.87 7.16
C PHE A 106 0.20 12.53 6.46
N GLN A 107 1.30 13.06 6.96
CA GLN A 107 2.64 12.75 6.47
C GLN A 107 3.38 11.94 7.53
N GLY A 108 4.07 10.89 7.12
CA GLY A 108 4.99 10.16 7.96
C GLY A 108 6.21 10.96 8.36
N CYS A 109 6.84 10.56 9.47
CA CYS A 109 8.25 10.81 9.70
C CYS A 109 8.98 9.47 9.89
N VAL A 110 9.90 9.15 8.99
CA VAL A 110 10.73 7.94 9.10
C VAL A 110 11.74 8.12 10.23
N TYR A 111 11.48 7.56 11.41
CA TYR A 111 12.54 7.37 12.39
C TYR A 111 13.55 6.38 11.82
N GLY A 112 14.63 6.87 11.20
CA GLY A 112 15.81 6.05 10.99
C GLY A 112 16.33 5.55 12.34
N ASN A 113 17.06 4.43 12.36
CA ASN A 113 17.76 3.96 13.57
C ASN A 113 18.73 5.02 14.16
N THR A 114 19.04 6.06 13.40
CA THR A 114 19.85 7.22 13.79
C THR A 114 19.05 8.41 14.33
N GLY A 115 17.71 8.34 14.36
CA GLY A 115 16.83 9.40 14.85
C GLY A 115 16.59 10.59 13.90
N GLU A 116 17.26 10.63 12.74
CA GLU A 116 17.11 11.71 11.76
C GLU A 116 16.59 11.18 10.42
N VAL A 117 15.41 11.66 10.01
CA VAL A 117 14.95 11.54 8.63
C VAL A 117 15.83 12.45 7.78
N PRO A 118 16.32 12.02 6.60
CA PRO A 118 16.93 12.95 5.66
C PRO A 118 15.95 14.09 5.36
N SER A 119 16.29 15.32 5.78
CA SER A 119 15.44 16.51 5.65
C SER A 119 14.93 16.73 4.23
N LYS A 120 15.71 16.29 3.24
CA LYS A 120 15.37 16.31 1.81
C LYS A 120 14.11 15.49 1.46
N ILE A 121 13.93 14.30 2.02
CA ILE A 121 12.75 13.45 1.72
C ILE A 121 11.48 14.13 2.21
N LEU A 122 11.49 14.58 3.47
CA LEU A 122 10.34 15.28 4.06
C LEU A 122 9.99 16.55 3.27
N GLN A 123 11.01 17.26 2.78
CA GLN A 123 10.80 18.43 1.95
C GLN A 123 10.17 18.06 0.60
N GLU A 124 10.66 17.02 -0.08
CA GLU A 124 10.10 16.55 -1.34
C GLU A 124 8.65 16.07 -1.19
N ASP A 125 8.36 15.29 -0.15
CA ASP A 125 7.01 14.82 0.16
C ASP A 125 6.07 16.00 0.46
N SER A 126 6.54 16.99 1.23
CA SER A 126 5.75 18.19 1.56
C SER A 126 5.48 19.06 0.34
N MET A 127 6.45 19.21 -0.56
CA MET A 127 6.25 19.88 -1.84
C MET A 127 5.23 19.13 -2.70
N TRP A 128 5.36 17.81 -2.80
CA TRP A 128 4.44 16.98 -3.58
C TRP A 128 3.01 17.02 -3.02
N VAL A 129 2.83 16.96 -1.70
CA VAL A 129 1.52 17.14 -1.04
C VAL A 129 0.92 18.50 -1.38
N SER A 130 1.72 19.56 -1.28
CA SER A 130 1.27 20.93 -1.57
C SER A 130 0.78 21.06 -3.01
N GLN A 131 1.56 20.56 -3.97
CA GLN A 131 1.21 20.55 -5.39
C GLN A 131 -0.05 19.72 -5.67
N THR A 132 -0.18 18.56 -5.02
CA THR A 132 -1.34 17.69 -5.14
C THR A 132 -2.61 18.38 -4.62
N LEU A 133 -2.53 19.02 -3.46
CA LEU A 133 -3.66 19.77 -2.89
C LEU A 133 -4.04 20.98 -3.74
N GLU A 134 -3.06 21.68 -4.32
CA GLU A 134 -3.31 22.77 -5.27
C GLU A 134 -4.03 22.27 -6.53
N HIS A 135 -3.58 21.15 -7.11
CA HIS A 135 -4.26 20.52 -8.25
C HIS A 135 -5.72 20.18 -7.92
N ILE A 136 -5.97 19.56 -6.77
CA ILE A 136 -7.32 19.20 -6.33
C ILE A 136 -8.21 20.44 -6.17
N ARG A 137 -7.69 21.52 -5.55
CA ARG A 137 -8.42 22.79 -5.40
C ARG A 137 -8.73 23.45 -6.74
N ASN A 138 -7.81 23.41 -7.70
CA ASN A 138 -8.03 23.96 -9.04
C ASN A 138 -9.12 23.22 -9.81
N LYS A 139 -9.33 21.93 -9.53
CA LYS A 139 -10.39 21.12 -10.13
C LYS A 139 -11.75 21.29 -9.43
N ARG A 140 -11.77 21.74 -8.17
CA ARG A 140 -12.95 21.77 -7.30
C ARG A 140 -12.97 23.02 -6.42
N THR A 141 -13.90 23.92 -6.70
CA THR A 141 -14.10 25.16 -5.93
C THR A 141 -14.52 24.90 -4.48
N SER A 142 -15.25 23.81 -4.21
CA SER A 142 -15.77 23.47 -2.88
C SER A 142 -14.94 22.39 -2.16
N CYS A 143 -13.63 22.62 -2.03
CA CYS A 143 -12.71 21.70 -1.36
C CYS A 143 -12.03 22.34 -0.14
N HIS A 144 -12.22 21.76 1.05
CA HIS A 144 -11.50 22.16 2.26
C HIS A 144 -10.40 21.16 2.57
N ALA A 145 -9.16 21.48 2.19
CA ALA A 145 -8.00 20.61 2.40
C ALA A 145 -7.08 21.16 3.49
N SER A 146 -6.74 20.31 4.47
CA SER A 146 -5.82 20.60 5.56
C SER A 146 -4.78 19.51 5.71
N ALA A 147 -3.50 19.88 5.81
CA ALA A 147 -2.45 18.98 6.26
C ALA A 147 -2.46 18.91 7.79
N TYR A 148 -2.33 17.71 8.34
CA TYR A 148 -2.16 17.52 9.77
C TYR A 148 -0.75 18.02 10.16
N PRO A 149 -0.64 18.91 11.16
CA PRO A 149 0.56 19.70 11.37
C PRO A 149 1.74 18.91 11.96
N LYS A 150 1.48 17.72 12.53
CA LYS A 150 2.52 16.88 13.13
C LYS A 150 2.77 15.66 12.24
N PRO A 151 4.03 15.37 11.89
CA PRO A 151 4.33 14.08 11.27
C PRO A 151 3.91 12.92 12.16
N LEU A 152 3.35 11.86 11.56
CA LEU A 152 2.95 10.67 12.29
C LEU A 152 4.17 9.76 12.52
N GLY A 153 4.70 9.81 13.74
CA GLY A 153 5.82 8.96 14.15
C GLY A 153 5.46 7.48 14.32
N TYR A 154 4.24 7.24 14.81
CA TYR A 154 3.73 5.91 15.09
C TYR A 154 2.73 5.42 14.04
N GLY A 155 2.39 6.30 13.11
CA GLY A 155 1.94 5.94 11.77
C GLY A 155 0.58 5.26 11.66
N VAL A 156 -0.38 5.54 12.54
CA VAL A 156 -1.71 4.92 12.47
C VAL A 156 -2.79 5.98 12.24
N VAL A 157 -3.72 5.67 11.35
CA VAL A 157 -4.91 6.47 11.08
C VAL A 157 -6.13 5.57 11.04
N LEU A 158 -7.16 5.89 11.84
CA LEU A 158 -8.48 5.26 11.76
C LEU A 158 -9.52 6.27 11.33
N VAL A 159 -10.48 5.82 10.54
CA VAL A 159 -11.53 6.64 9.98
C VAL A 159 -12.87 5.98 10.27
N ASP A 160 -13.68 6.61 11.10
CA ASP A 160 -14.99 6.11 11.50
C ASP A 160 -16.02 6.31 10.37
N LYS A 161 -16.84 5.31 10.07
CA LYS A 161 -17.85 5.36 9.00
C LYS A 161 -18.92 6.42 9.25
N LEU A 162 -19.44 6.46 10.47
CA LEU A 162 -20.66 7.21 10.78
C LEU A 162 -20.41 8.71 10.82
N SER A 163 -19.32 9.11 11.47
CA SER A 163 -18.89 10.50 11.62
C SER A 163 -17.95 10.95 10.51
N GLY A 164 -17.20 10.02 9.90
CA GLY A 164 -16.01 10.30 9.09
C GLY A 164 -14.92 11.03 9.84
N ASP A 165 -14.94 10.99 11.18
CA ASP A 165 -13.89 11.53 12.01
C ASP A 165 -12.65 10.64 11.94
N VAL A 166 -11.50 11.28 12.10
CA VAL A 166 -10.20 10.62 12.10
C VAL A 166 -9.69 10.47 13.52
N ILE A 167 -9.31 9.25 13.88
CA ILE A 167 -8.74 8.90 15.18
C ILE A 167 -7.27 8.51 14.97
N ILE A 168 -6.38 9.16 15.72
CA ILE A 168 -4.95 8.89 15.73
C ILE A 168 -4.61 8.31 17.11
N PRO A 169 -4.43 6.98 17.23
CA PRO A 169 -4.03 6.40 18.48
C PRO A 169 -2.57 6.76 18.76
N MET A 170 -2.34 7.36 19.92
CA MET A 170 -1.03 7.77 20.39
C MET A 170 -0.62 6.84 21.54
N PRO A 171 0.57 6.22 21.50
CA PRO A 171 1.08 5.52 22.67
C PRO A 171 1.31 6.49 23.84
N PRO A 172 1.35 5.98 25.08
CA PRO A 172 1.91 6.72 26.19
C PRO A 172 3.36 7.13 25.86
N THR A 173 3.78 8.31 26.30
CA THR A 173 5.07 8.94 25.94
C THR A 173 6.33 8.12 26.24
N THR A 174 6.22 6.99 26.94
CA THR A 174 7.32 6.13 27.37
C THR A 174 7.32 4.75 26.71
N GLU A 175 6.35 4.42 25.86
CA GLU A 175 6.20 3.09 25.29
C GLU A 175 6.65 3.01 23.82
N PRO A 176 7.12 1.83 23.37
CA PRO A 176 7.38 1.58 21.96
C PRO A 176 6.18 1.92 21.08
N ALA A 177 6.48 2.31 19.84
CA ALA A 177 5.50 2.56 18.80
C ALA A 177 4.45 1.43 18.73
N PRO A 178 3.15 1.74 18.78
CA PRO A 178 2.10 0.77 18.54
C PRO A 178 2.27 0.23 17.12
N GLN A 179 2.72 -1.02 16.99
CA GLN A 179 2.57 -1.73 15.71
C GLN A 179 1.17 -2.33 15.68
N PHE A 180 0.41 -2.01 14.63
CA PHE A 180 -0.81 -2.74 14.32
C PHE A 180 -0.41 -4.11 13.76
N LEU A 181 -0.40 -5.10 14.63
CA LEU A 181 -0.81 -6.42 14.17
C LEU A 181 -2.34 -6.39 14.16
N SER A 182 -2.91 -6.83 13.05
CA SER A 182 -4.07 -6.19 12.47
C SER A 182 -5.45 -6.61 12.95
N CYS A 183 -6.46 -5.83 12.52
CA CYS A 183 -7.88 -6.14 12.37
C CYS A 183 -8.12 -7.49 11.67
N ILE A 184 -7.89 -8.61 12.36
CA ILE A 184 -8.16 -9.94 11.86
C ILE A 184 -9.44 -10.42 12.52
N ASN A 185 -10.43 -10.78 11.69
CA ASN A 185 -11.76 -11.22 12.11
C ASN A 185 -11.75 -12.41 13.08
N THR A 186 -10.62 -13.10 13.21
CA THR A 186 -10.41 -14.25 14.09
C THR A 186 -9.20 -14.03 14.99
N TRP A 187 -9.42 -14.00 16.31
CA TRP A 187 -8.34 -13.98 17.30
C TRP A 187 -8.12 -15.37 17.91
N PRO A 188 -6.86 -15.81 18.06
CA PRO A 188 -5.63 -15.24 17.51
C PRO A 188 -5.56 -15.40 15.98
N PRO A 189 -4.87 -14.49 15.26
CA PRO A 189 -4.65 -14.69 13.84
C PRO A 189 -3.79 -15.93 13.63
N THR A 190 -4.17 -16.74 12.64
CA THR A 190 -3.32 -17.88 12.28
C THR A 190 -2.04 -17.33 11.61
N PRO A 191 -0.89 -18.00 11.77
CA PRO A 191 0.32 -17.64 11.05
C PRO A 191 0.10 -17.50 9.55
N THR A 192 -0.78 -18.32 8.97
CA THR A 192 -1.18 -18.24 7.56
C THR A 192 -1.79 -16.88 7.19
N MET A 193 -2.66 -16.32 8.03
CA MET A 193 -3.29 -15.02 7.75
C MET A 193 -2.30 -13.86 7.81
N LEU A 194 -1.35 -13.90 8.75
CA LEU A 194 -0.28 -12.90 8.84
C LEU A 194 0.60 -12.94 7.59
N ILE A 195 0.94 -14.15 7.13
CA ILE A 195 1.72 -14.36 5.91
C ILE A 195 0.92 -13.87 4.68
N GLU A 196 -0.33 -14.29 4.50
CA GLU A 196 -1.18 -13.85 3.38
C GLU A 196 -1.29 -12.33 3.28
N ARG A 197 -1.41 -11.64 4.41
CA ARG A 197 -1.46 -10.19 4.44
C ARG A 197 -0.14 -9.55 4.04
N GLN A 198 0.97 -9.97 4.67
CA GLN A 198 2.28 -9.45 4.31
C GLN A 198 2.51 -9.61 2.80
N ILE A 199 2.08 -10.75 2.25
CA ILE A 199 2.13 -11.04 0.83
C ILE A 199 1.33 -10.04 -0.01
N VAL A 200 0.10 -9.69 0.39
CA VAL A 200 -0.67 -8.67 -0.32
C VAL A 200 0.03 -7.31 -0.30
N ASP A 201 0.55 -6.88 0.85
CA ASP A 201 1.33 -5.64 0.96
C ASP A 201 2.54 -5.68 0.01
N GLU A 202 3.29 -6.80 0.01
CA GLU A 202 4.44 -6.97 -0.88
C GLU A 202 4.03 -6.97 -2.35
N PHE A 203 2.88 -7.55 -2.71
CA PHE A 203 2.40 -7.56 -4.09
C PHE A 203 2.24 -6.17 -4.66
N TYR A 204 1.47 -5.32 -3.96
CA TYR A 204 1.19 -3.98 -4.41
C TYR A 204 2.46 -3.15 -4.46
N ARG A 205 3.37 -3.35 -3.49
CA ARG A 205 4.70 -2.75 -3.55
C ARG A 205 5.45 -3.14 -4.82
N ILE A 206 5.56 -4.43 -5.14
CA ILE A 206 6.26 -4.92 -6.34
C ILE A 206 5.61 -4.38 -7.62
N GLN A 207 4.28 -4.46 -7.72
CA GLN A 207 3.57 -4.04 -8.92
C GLN A 207 3.67 -2.52 -9.16
N SER A 208 3.55 -1.73 -8.10
CA SER A 208 3.77 -0.28 -8.17
C SER A 208 5.21 0.06 -8.55
N THR A 209 6.17 -0.66 -7.98
CA THR A 209 7.60 -0.52 -8.29
C THR A 209 7.88 -0.83 -9.76
N ALA A 210 7.34 -1.92 -10.29
CA ALA A 210 7.51 -2.32 -11.68
C ALA A 210 6.99 -1.23 -12.64
N SER A 211 5.80 -0.71 -12.33
CA SER A 211 5.16 0.35 -13.10
C SER A 211 5.95 1.67 -13.04
N TYR A 212 6.48 1.99 -11.87
CA TYR A 212 7.32 3.17 -11.67
C TYR A 212 8.60 3.11 -12.53
N ILE A 213 9.29 1.97 -12.54
CA ILE A 213 10.48 1.75 -13.39
C ILE A 213 10.12 1.93 -14.87
N ARG A 214 9.05 1.28 -15.35
CA ARG A 214 8.59 1.40 -16.74
C ARG A 214 8.22 2.83 -17.12
N SER A 215 7.57 3.56 -16.22
CA SER A 215 7.19 4.96 -16.44
C SER A 215 8.40 5.91 -16.52
N LYS A 216 9.63 5.38 -16.41
CA LYS A 216 10.87 6.14 -16.24
C LYS A 216 10.78 7.05 -15.03
N TYR A 217 10.32 6.48 -13.92
CA TYR A 217 10.30 7.11 -12.60
C TYR A 217 9.35 8.30 -12.50
N ARG A 218 8.21 8.23 -13.19
CA ARG A 218 7.23 9.32 -13.23
C ARG A 218 6.05 9.11 -12.29
N ILE A 219 5.48 7.92 -12.29
CA ILE A 219 4.18 7.65 -11.66
C ILE A 219 4.22 6.33 -10.91
N ILE A 220 3.76 6.36 -9.66
CA ILE A 220 3.54 5.18 -8.83
C ILE A 220 2.03 4.90 -8.82
N PRO A 221 1.55 3.76 -9.35
CA PRO A 221 0.13 3.43 -9.28
C PRO A 221 -0.26 3.09 -7.84
N CYS A 222 -1.52 3.35 -7.52
CA CYS A 222 -2.17 2.97 -6.27
C CYS A 222 -3.44 2.19 -6.61
N PHE A 223 -3.73 1.14 -5.83
CA PHE A 223 -4.75 0.16 -6.17
C PHE A 223 -5.95 0.24 -5.24
N GLN A 224 -7.16 0.05 -5.77
CA GLN A 224 -8.32 -0.11 -4.91
C GLN A 224 -8.26 -1.47 -4.22
N VAL A 225 -8.30 -1.47 -2.89
CA VAL A 225 -8.25 -2.70 -2.08
C VAL A 225 -9.60 -3.02 -1.45
N TYR A 226 -10.47 -2.01 -1.30
CA TYR A 226 -11.81 -2.16 -0.74
C TYR A 226 -12.81 -1.24 -1.43
N ASP A 227 -13.95 -1.77 -1.89
CA ASP A 227 -14.92 -1.04 -2.71
C ASP A 227 -16.11 -0.45 -1.93
N GLY A 228 -16.12 -0.59 -0.60
CA GLY A 228 -17.26 -0.24 0.25
C GLY A 228 -18.04 -1.48 0.70
N THR A 229 -18.05 -2.54 -0.11
CA THR A 229 -18.84 -3.76 0.17
C THR A 229 -17.96 -4.95 0.52
N ARG A 230 -16.80 -5.05 -0.12
CA ARG A 230 -15.90 -6.19 0.01
C ARG A 230 -14.46 -5.80 -0.27
N LYS A 231 -13.54 -6.63 0.23
CA LYS A 231 -12.16 -6.61 -0.24
C LYS A 231 -12.13 -6.99 -1.72
N LEU A 232 -11.40 -6.20 -2.49
CA LEU A 232 -11.16 -6.50 -3.87
C LEU A 232 -10.16 -7.65 -4.01
N VAL A 233 -10.21 -8.22 -5.20
CA VAL A 233 -9.32 -9.26 -5.63
C VAL A 233 -7.98 -8.62 -6.03
N ILE A 234 -6.88 -9.27 -5.67
CA ILE A 234 -5.55 -8.90 -6.15
C ILE A 234 -5.57 -8.96 -7.69
N PRO A 235 -5.23 -7.86 -8.39
CA PRO A 235 -5.25 -7.84 -9.84
C PRO A 235 -4.19 -8.80 -10.41
N PRO A 236 -4.35 -9.28 -11.66
CA PRO A 236 -3.28 -10.00 -12.35
C PRO A 236 -1.98 -9.19 -12.37
N SER A 237 -0.83 -9.89 -12.39
CA SER A 237 0.46 -9.21 -12.45
C SER A 237 0.61 -8.46 -13.77
N SER A 238 1.16 -7.25 -13.73
CA SER A 238 1.53 -6.56 -14.97
C SER A 238 2.68 -7.29 -15.66
N ASP A 239 2.87 -7.06 -16.96
CA ASP A 239 4.01 -7.62 -17.70
C ASP A 239 5.36 -7.23 -17.09
N ASP A 240 5.46 -6.03 -16.53
CA ASP A 240 6.68 -5.57 -15.85
C ASP A 240 6.89 -6.30 -14.51
N THR A 241 5.80 -6.56 -13.79
CA THR A 241 5.82 -7.36 -12.56
C THR A 241 6.29 -8.78 -12.86
N ARG A 242 5.76 -9.38 -13.93
CA ARG A 242 6.18 -10.71 -14.41
C ARG A 242 7.64 -10.74 -14.82
N GLU A 243 8.13 -9.66 -15.43
CA GLU A 243 9.54 -9.56 -15.80
C GLU A 243 10.45 -9.50 -14.55
N ILE A 244 10.06 -8.74 -13.53
CA ILE A 244 10.77 -8.72 -12.24
C ILE A 244 10.75 -10.11 -11.60
N PHE A 245 9.59 -10.78 -11.56
CA PHE A 245 9.48 -12.16 -11.06
C PHE A 245 10.32 -13.15 -11.84
N ARG A 246 10.39 -13.00 -13.17
CA ARG A 246 11.22 -13.82 -14.03
C ARG A 246 12.69 -13.65 -13.67
N ILE A 247 13.19 -12.42 -13.55
CA ILE A 247 14.57 -12.12 -13.18
C ILE A 247 14.89 -12.72 -11.80
N ALA A 248 14.03 -12.49 -10.81
CA ALA A 248 14.19 -13.03 -9.47
C ALA A 248 14.23 -14.57 -9.45
N THR A 249 13.41 -15.22 -10.28
CA THR A 249 13.35 -16.69 -10.38
C THR A 249 14.56 -17.28 -11.10
N MET A 250 15.01 -16.64 -12.18
CA MET A 250 16.15 -17.12 -12.98
C MET A 250 17.49 -16.94 -12.26
N HIS A 251 17.54 -15.96 -11.36
CA HIS A 251 18.76 -15.62 -10.65
C HIS A 251 18.53 -15.60 -9.13
N PRO A 252 18.40 -16.78 -8.50
CA PRO A 252 18.20 -16.86 -7.05
C PRO A 252 19.40 -16.31 -6.26
N ASN A 253 20.58 -16.34 -6.88
CA ASN A 253 21.82 -15.73 -6.39
C ASN A 253 22.10 -14.42 -7.11
N PHE A 254 21.10 -13.70 -7.64
CA PHE A 254 21.33 -12.40 -8.28
C PHE A 254 22.20 -11.61 -7.31
N PRO A 255 23.47 -11.34 -7.68
CA PRO A 255 24.40 -10.74 -6.75
C PRO A 255 23.77 -9.42 -6.32
N HIS A 256 24.03 -9.01 -5.08
CA HIS A 256 23.87 -7.62 -4.69
C HIS A 256 24.22 -6.74 -5.89
N PHE A 257 23.35 -5.81 -6.27
CA PHE A 257 23.42 -5.00 -7.48
C PHE A 257 24.79 -4.37 -7.77
N GLU A 258 25.76 -5.15 -8.18
CA GLU A 258 27.13 -4.75 -8.49
C GLU A 258 27.35 -4.76 -10.01
N HIS A 259 26.39 -5.33 -10.76
CA HIS A 259 26.42 -5.43 -12.22
C HIS A 259 25.27 -4.69 -12.93
N ILE A 260 24.41 -3.99 -12.18
CA ILE A 260 23.69 -2.87 -12.79
C ILE A 260 24.77 -1.86 -13.20
N GLN A 261 24.77 -1.37 -14.44
CA GLN A 261 25.74 -0.36 -14.83
C GLN A 261 25.67 0.79 -13.83
N GLN A 262 26.82 1.33 -13.41
CA GLN A 262 26.85 2.42 -12.42
C GLN A 262 25.93 3.58 -12.84
N SER A 263 25.69 3.79 -14.15
CA SER A 263 24.72 4.74 -14.67
C SER A 263 23.27 4.45 -14.27
N ASP A 264 22.86 3.18 -14.25
CA ASP A 264 21.51 2.73 -13.89
C ASP A 264 21.32 2.71 -12.37
N LEU A 265 22.37 2.36 -11.61
CA LEU A 265 22.42 2.50 -10.15
C LEU A 265 22.44 3.97 -9.73
N ASP A 266 23.17 4.82 -10.45
CA ASP A 266 23.17 6.27 -10.24
C ASP A 266 21.81 6.87 -10.55
N ILE A 267 21.05 6.34 -11.51
CA ILE A 267 19.65 6.74 -11.74
C ILE A 267 18.78 6.26 -10.57
N CYS A 268 18.93 5.01 -10.10
CA CYS A 268 18.20 4.50 -8.94
C CYS A 268 18.51 5.31 -7.65
N ASN A 269 19.78 5.71 -7.46
CA ASN A 269 20.25 6.45 -6.29
C ASN A 269 20.03 7.96 -6.38
N ARG A 270 19.94 8.55 -7.59
CA ARG A 270 19.68 10.00 -7.79
C ARG A 270 18.19 10.34 -7.85
N VAL A 271 17.32 9.38 -8.19
CA VAL A 271 15.90 9.64 -8.50
C VAL A 271 14.94 9.12 -7.42
N VAL A 272 15.44 8.30 -6.48
CA VAL A 272 14.61 7.66 -5.45
C VAL A 272 15.24 7.86 -4.07
N PRO A 273 14.77 8.83 -3.27
CA PRO A 273 15.29 9.04 -1.94
C PRO A 273 14.60 8.13 -0.91
N THR A 274 13.59 7.35 -1.27
CA THR A 274 13.09 6.27 -0.40
C THR A 274 14.12 5.14 -0.40
N ILE A 275 14.91 5.08 0.69
CA ILE A 275 15.88 4.03 1.06
C ILE A 275 15.35 2.61 0.78
N GLU A 276 14.03 2.45 0.77
CA GLU A 276 13.31 1.22 0.51
C GLU A 276 13.70 0.56 -0.81
N MET A 277 13.79 1.24 -1.96
CA MET A 277 13.81 0.55 -3.26
C MET A 277 15.07 -0.29 -3.55
N PRO A 278 16.31 0.22 -3.38
CA PRO A 278 17.50 -0.60 -3.59
C PRO A 278 17.58 -1.79 -2.61
N GLY A 279 17.18 -1.59 -1.35
CA GLY A 279 17.07 -2.66 -0.37
C GLY A 279 15.97 -3.65 -0.75
N TYR A 280 14.82 -3.14 -1.19
CA TYR A 280 13.65 -3.91 -1.53
C TYR A 280 13.91 -4.83 -2.70
N ILE A 281 14.47 -4.32 -3.79
CA ILE A 281 14.78 -5.18 -4.94
C ILE A 281 15.89 -6.18 -4.58
N LYS A 282 16.83 -5.83 -3.69
CA LYS A 282 17.83 -6.77 -3.16
C LYS A 282 17.21 -7.90 -2.33
N HIS A 283 16.14 -7.62 -1.59
CA HIS A 283 15.40 -8.61 -0.80
C HIS A 283 14.25 -9.28 -1.57
N LEU A 284 13.91 -8.78 -2.75
CA LEU A 284 12.74 -9.20 -3.51
C LEU A 284 12.74 -10.70 -3.86
N PRO A 285 13.85 -11.32 -4.30
CA PRO A 285 13.89 -12.77 -4.49
C PRO A 285 13.63 -13.56 -3.20
N GLU A 286 14.12 -13.07 -2.06
CA GLU A 286 13.89 -13.68 -0.75
C GLU A 286 12.43 -13.51 -0.30
N LEU A 287 11.85 -12.33 -0.53
CA LEU A 287 10.44 -12.05 -0.27
C LEU A 287 9.56 -12.96 -1.12
N ILE A 288 9.76 -13.03 -2.44
CA ILE A 288 9.02 -13.93 -3.34
C ILE A 288 9.18 -15.40 -2.91
N ARG A 289 10.37 -15.80 -2.44
CA ARG A 289 10.62 -17.16 -1.95
C ARG A 289 9.90 -17.45 -0.63
N LYS A 290 9.90 -16.50 0.32
CA LYS A 290 9.22 -16.63 1.63
C LYS A 290 7.69 -16.55 1.49
N ALA A 291 7.24 -15.62 0.65
CA ALA A 291 5.84 -15.39 0.31
C ALA A 291 5.24 -16.49 -0.57
N GLY A 292 6.06 -17.20 -1.35
CA GLY A 292 5.59 -17.79 -2.59
C GLY A 292 5.28 -16.69 -3.62
N GLY A 293 5.25 -17.03 -4.91
CA GLY A 293 4.74 -16.11 -5.92
C GLY A 293 3.22 -15.94 -5.82
N PHE A 294 2.67 -15.04 -6.63
CA PHE A 294 1.23 -14.74 -6.69
C PHE A 294 0.55 -15.51 -7.80
N CYS A 295 -0.58 -16.12 -7.51
CA CYS A 295 -1.32 -16.82 -8.54
C CYS A 295 -1.88 -15.81 -9.53
N GLU A 296 -1.58 -15.97 -10.82
CA GLU A 296 -2.01 -15.04 -11.87
C GLU A 296 -3.52 -15.08 -12.16
N VAL A 297 -4.23 -16.11 -11.68
CA VAL A 297 -5.69 -16.17 -11.74
C VAL A 297 -6.28 -15.16 -10.77
N ALA A 298 -7.02 -14.19 -11.31
CA ALA A 298 -7.74 -13.19 -10.54
C ALA A 298 -8.61 -13.85 -9.46
N GLY A 299 -8.36 -13.47 -8.21
CA GLY A 299 -9.16 -13.88 -7.05
C GLY A 299 -8.50 -15.01 -6.26
N CYS A 300 -7.48 -15.64 -6.83
CA CYS A 300 -6.72 -16.65 -6.13
C CYS A 300 -5.70 -16.01 -5.18
N ARG A 301 -5.95 -16.17 -3.87
CA ARG A 301 -5.03 -15.76 -2.79
C ARG A 301 -4.08 -16.87 -2.35
N LYS A 302 -4.13 -18.04 -3.01
CA LYS A 302 -3.28 -19.18 -2.65
C LYS A 302 -1.84 -18.95 -3.08
N PHE A 303 -0.94 -19.36 -2.19
CA PHE A 303 0.48 -19.53 -2.45
C PHE A 303 0.73 -20.28 -3.76
N THR A 304 1.68 -19.78 -4.54
CA THR A 304 2.11 -20.48 -5.74
C THR A 304 3.20 -21.49 -5.41
N ILE A 305 3.04 -22.68 -5.96
CA ILE A 305 4.03 -23.78 -5.83
C ILE A 305 4.75 -24.04 -7.14
N GLN A 306 4.28 -23.41 -8.22
CA GLN A 306 4.81 -23.64 -9.56
C GLN A 306 4.90 -22.33 -10.34
N THR A 307 5.91 -22.28 -11.20
CA THR A 307 6.09 -21.23 -12.20
C THR A 307 5.84 -21.78 -13.58
N CYS A 308 5.40 -20.92 -14.51
CA CYS A 308 5.31 -21.28 -15.91
C CYS A 308 6.69 -21.78 -16.39
N SER A 309 6.76 -23.02 -16.85
CA SER A 309 8.02 -23.65 -17.26
C SER A 309 8.70 -22.91 -18.41
N MET A 310 7.92 -22.23 -19.25
CA MET A 310 8.40 -21.57 -20.47
C MET A 310 8.97 -20.18 -20.22
N CYS A 311 8.36 -19.36 -19.36
CA CYS A 311 8.79 -17.97 -19.16
C CYS A 311 9.31 -17.68 -17.76
N LYS A 312 9.02 -18.55 -16.77
CA LYS A 312 9.40 -18.42 -15.35
C LYS A 312 8.88 -17.18 -14.61
N GLY A 313 8.27 -16.20 -15.29
CA GLY A 313 7.71 -14.99 -14.67
C GLY A 313 6.26 -15.07 -14.20
N ALA A 314 5.49 -16.05 -14.66
CA ALA A 314 4.11 -16.26 -14.21
C ALA A 314 4.06 -17.38 -13.17
N HIS A 315 3.30 -17.17 -12.09
CA HIS A 315 3.23 -18.06 -10.94
C HIS A 315 1.79 -18.60 -10.75
N TYR A 316 1.67 -19.87 -10.32
CA TYR A 316 0.37 -20.53 -10.14
C TYR A 316 0.36 -21.44 -8.90
N CYS A 317 -0.80 -21.53 -8.24
CA CYS A 317 -0.97 -22.42 -7.09
C CYS A 317 -1.22 -23.88 -7.49
N ASN A 318 -1.64 -24.14 -8.74
CA ASN A 318 -1.79 -25.47 -9.31
C ASN A 318 -1.91 -25.40 -10.85
N LYS A 319 -1.86 -26.56 -11.51
CA LYS A 319 -1.91 -26.67 -12.98
C LYS A 319 -3.22 -26.16 -13.58
N ASN A 320 -4.35 -26.35 -12.90
CA ASN A 320 -5.64 -25.89 -13.39
C ASN A 320 -5.67 -24.36 -13.55
N HIS A 321 -5.12 -23.63 -12.58
CA HIS A 321 -5.02 -22.16 -12.65
C HIS A 321 -4.07 -21.70 -13.78
N GLN A 322 -3.03 -22.49 -14.08
CA GLN A 322 -2.18 -22.23 -15.24
C GLN A 322 -2.94 -22.42 -16.56
N GLU A 323 -3.75 -23.48 -16.67
CA GLU A 323 -4.56 -23.77 -17.86
C GLU A 323 -5.65 -22.71 -18.05
N GLU A 324 -6.30 -22.27 -16.98
CA GLU A 324 -7.31 -21.20 -16.96
C GLU A 324 -6.74 -19.87 -17.48
N HIS A 325 -5.61 -19.43 -16.92
CA HIS A 325 -4.97 -18.16 -17.30
C HIS A 325 -4.16 -18.25 -18.61
N TRP A 326 -4.06 -19.44 -19.24
CA TRP A 326 -3.19 -19.63 -20.40
C TRP A 326 -3.55 -18.75 -21.59
N ALA A 327 -4.85 -18.53 -21.84
CA ALA A 327 -5.32 -17.72 -22.97
C ALA A 327 -4.75 -16.29 -22.93
N GLU A 328 -4.73 -15.67 -21.75
CA GLU A 328 -4.18 -14.33 -21.52
C GLU A 328 -2.65 -14.36 -21.48
N HIS A 329 -2.08 -15.34 -20.78
CA HIS A 329 -0.63 -15.46 -20.60
C HIS A 329 0.15 -15.74 -21.88
N LYS A 330 -0.42 -16.51 -22.82
CA LYS A 330 0.30 -17.11 -23.96
C LYS A 330 1.03 -16.07 -24.82
N THR A 331 0.45 -14.88 -24.98
CA THR A 331 1.06 -13.81 -25.79
C THR A 331 2.35 -13.31 -25.15
N TRP A 332 2.32 -12.98 -23.86
CA TRP A 332 3.51 -12.56 -23.11
C TRP A 332 4.53 -13.70 -22.96
N CYS A 333 4.06 -14.92 -22.69
CA CYS A 333 4.90 -16.10 -22.54
C CYS A 333 5.77 -16.38 -23.77
N LYS A 334 5.22 -16.16 -24.98
CA LYS A 334 5.94 -16.36 -26.23
C LYS A 334 7.07 -15.36 -26.44
N SER A 335 6.90 -14.10 -26.03
CA SER A 335 7.93 -13.06 -26.16
C SER A 335 9.00 -13.15 -25.06
N HIS A 336 8.70 -13.78 -23.92
CA HIS A 336 9.59 -13.86 -22.76
C HIS A 336 10.00 -15.31 -22.44
N ARG A 337 10.20 -16.14 -23.46
CA ARG A 337 10.64 -17.52 -23.27
C ARG A 337 12.02 -17.55 -22.60
N TYR A 338 12.08 -18.24 -21.48
CA TYR A 338 13.31 -18.64 -20.83
C TYR A 338 14.12 -19.58 -21.74
N LYS A 339 15.39 -19.26 -21.93
CA LYS A 339 16.36 -20.11 -22.63
C LYS A 339 17.36 -20.62 -21.59
N PRO A 340 17.33 -21.92 -21.24
CA PRO A 340 18.33 -22.49 -20.33
C PRO A 340 19.72 -22.37 -20.95
N GLY A 341 20.69 -21.80 -20.21
CA GLY A 341 22.10 -21.75 -20.63
C GLY A 341 22.52 -20.55 -21.49
N GLY A 342 21.74 -19.47 -21.47
CA GLY A 342 22.10 -18.18 -22.08
C GLY A 342 22.80 -17.23 -21.12
#